data_AF-A0A520L854-F1
#
_entry.id   AF-A0A520L854-F1
#
_cell.length_a   1.000
_cell.length_b   1.000
_cell.length_c   1.000
_cell.angle_alpha   90.00
_cell.angle_beta   90.00
_cell.angle_gamma   90.00
#
_symmetry.space_group_name_H-M   'P 1'
#
loop_
_entity.id
_entity.type
_entity.pdbx_description
1 polymer ?
#
loop_
_entity_poly.entity_id
_entity_poly.type
_entity_poly.pdbx_seq_one_letter_code
_entity_poly.pdbx_strand_id
1 'polypeptide(L)' 'MLRLLISLLCGVTTIQATPDLAEIGRSVFTDKNLSNPPGQSCMTCHKPNHAFADPRRISPG' A
#
# COMPACT_ATOMS: atom_id res chain seq x y z
N MET A 1 31.04 -28.64 -6.76
CA MET A 1 32.05 -27.60 -6.45
C MET A 1 32.45 -26.76 -7.67
N LEU A 2 32.50 -27.30 -8.89
CA LEU A 2 32.78 -26.52 -10.11
C LEU A 2 31.63 -25.58 -10.56
N ARG A 3 30.40 -25.77 -10.06
CA ARG A 3 29.24 -24.90 -10.37
C ARG A 3 29.25 -23.55 -9.64
N LEU A 4 30.08 -23.37 -8.61
CA LEU A 4 30.14 -22.12 -7.83
C LEU A 4 30.98 -21.02 -8.50
N LEU A 5 31.89 -21.38 -9.41
CA LEU A 5 32.83 -20.44 -10.04
C LEU A 5 32.24 -19.71 -11.26
N ILE A 6 31.11 -20.18 -11.80
CA ILE A 6 30.48 -19.59 -13.01
C ILE A 6 29.57 -18.40 -12.68
N SER A 7 29.05 -18.31 -11.45
CA SER A 7 28.12 -17.23 -11.05
C SER A 7 28.80 -15.89 -10.75
N LEU A 8 30.14 -15.79 -10.78
CA LEU A 8 30.86 -14.54 -10.50
C LEU A 8 31.14 -13.70 -11.78
N LEU A 9 31.01 -14.27 -12.98
CA LEU A 9 31.25 -13.56 -14.26
C LEU A 9 29.98 -13.05 -14.96
N CYS A 10 28.80 -13.58 -14.63
CA CYS A 10 27.52 -13.11 -15.14
C CYS A 10 26.76 -12.45 -14.00
N GLY A 11 26.62 -11.13 -14.06
CA GLY A 11 25.85 -10.35 -13.08
C GLY A 11 24.51 -11.02 -12.83
N VAL A 12 24.33 -11.49 -11.60
CA VAL A 12 23.06 -12.00 -11.12
C VAL A 12 22.11 -10.80 -11.07
N THR A 13 21.29 -10.64 -12.10
CA THR A 13 20.14 -9.76 -12.04
C THR A 13 19.14 -10.42 -11.11
N THR A 14 19.12 -9.98 -9.85
CA THR A 14 18.00 -10.27 -8.97
C THR A 14 16.77 -9.60 -9.59
N ILE A 15 15.82 -10.39 -10.10
CA ILE A 15 14.49 -9.88 -10.40
C ILE A 15 13.84 -9.60 -9.05
N GLN A 16 14.02 -8.37 -8.58
CA GLN A 16 13.38 -7.90 -7.37
C GLN A 16 11.92 -7.65 -7.73
N ALA A 17 11.02 -8.49 -7.24
CA ALA A 17 9.60 -8.29 -7.42
C ALA A 17 9.25 -6.91 -6.86
N THR A 18 8.72 -6.04 -7.72
CA THR A 18 8.18 -4.77 -7.25
C THR A 18 7.01 -5.07 -6.33
N PRO A 19 6.95 -4.48 -5.12
CA PRO A 19 5.76 -4.62 -4.28
C PRO A 19 4.53 -4.24 -5.09
N ASP A 20 3.48 -5.04 -4.97
CA ASP A 20 2.22 -4.79 -5.66
C ASP A 20 1.73 -3.38 -5.28
N LEU A 21 1.57 -2.51 -6.28
CA LEU A 21 1.11 -1.14 -6.07
C LEU A 21 -0.26 -1.11 -5.39
N ALA A 22 -1.09 -2.14 -5.59
CA ALA A 22 -2.37 -2.26 -4.89
C ALA A 22 -2.19 -2.49 -3.38
N GLU A 23 -1.17 -3.24 -2.97
CA GLU A 23 -0.85 -3.49 -1.57
C GLU A 23 -0.26 -2.24 -0.89
N ILE A 24 0.61 -1.52 -1.60
CA ILE A 24 1.08 -0.20 -1.14
C ILE A 24 -0.10 0.76 -1.00
N GLY A 25 -0.97 0.83 -2.00
CA GLY A 25 -2.17 1.67 -1.98
C GLY A 25 -3.10 1.33 -0.81
N ARG A 26 -3.30 0.05 -0.51
CA ARG A 26 -4.06 -0.40 0.65
C ARG A 26 -3.43 0.07 1.96
N SER A 27 -2.11 0.02 2.07
CA SER A 27 -1.39 0.49 3.27
C SER A 27 -1.64 1.99 3.48
N VAL A 28 -1.44 2.79 2.43
CA VAL A 28 -1.72 4.24 2.44
C VAL A 28 -3.18 4.55 2.79
N PHE A 29 -4.13 3.81 2.21
CA PHE A 29 -5.58 4.03 2.40
C PHE A 29 -6.04 3.87 3.86
N THR A 30 -5.32 3.05 4.64
CA THR A 30 -5.64 2.76 6.05
C THR A 30 -4.79 3.52 7.07
N ASP A 31 -3.78 4.25 6.62
CA ASP A 31 -2.85 4.97 7.50
C ASP A 31 -3.51 6.22 8.12
N LYS A 32 -3.54 6.28 9.45
CA LYS A 32 -4.10 7.40 10.23
C LYS A 32 -3.09 8.49 10.57
N ASN A 33 -1.80 8.26 10.30
CA ASN A 33 -0.76 9.26 10.51
C ASN A 33 -0.71 10.30 9.39
N LEU A 34 -1.44 10.07 8.29
CA LEU A 34 -1.53 10.95 7.13
C LEU A 34 -2.55 12.09 7.30
N SER A 35 -2.98 12.39 8.53
CA SER A 35 -3.85 13.53 8.84
C SER A 35 -3.22 14.46 9.86
N ASN A 36 -3.73 15.68 9.95
CA ASN A 36 -3.39 16.63 11.00
C ASN A 36 -4.67 17.22 11.66
N PRO A 37 -4.91 16.98 12.96
CA PRO A 37 -4.14 16.10 13.84
C PRO A 37 -4.19 14.63 13.36
N PRO A 38 -3.21 13.79 13.75
CA PRO A 38 -3.23 12.36 13.43
C PRO A 38 -4.52 11.68 13.94
N GLY A 39 -5.06 10.73 13.17
CA GLY A 39 -6.25 9.95 13.55
C GLY A 39 -7.23 9.65 12.42
N GLN A 40 -7.14 10.37 11.30
CA GLN A 40 -8.01 10.22 10.13
C GLN A 40 -7.23 9.57 8.98
N SER A 41 -7.76 8.49 8.43
CA SER A 41 -7.28 7.87 7.18
C SER A 41 -8.30 8.07 6.06
N CYS A 42 -8.01 7.62 4.84
CA CYS A 42 -9.02 7.55 3.79
C CYS A 42 -10.19 6.65 4.21
N MET A 43 -9.91 5.50 4.83
CA MET A 43 -10.91 4.54 5.33
C MET A 43 -11.75 5.07 6.51
N THR A 44 -11.37 6.19 7.12
CA THR A 44 -12.19 6.79 8.18
C THR A 44 -13.49 7.37 7.60
N CYS A 45 -13.48 7.94 6.39
CA CYS A 45 -14.69 8.34 5.66
C CYS A 45 -15.13 7.29 4.64
N HIS A 46 -14.21 6.66 3.91
CA HIS A 46 -14.55 5.71 2.84
C HIS A 46 -14.67 4.28 3.37
N LYS A 47 -15.88 3.89 3.83
CA LYS A 47 -16.10 2.61 4.52
C LYS A 47 -16.35 1.44 3.54
N PRO A 48 -15.57 0.34 3.58
CA PRO A 48 -15.77 -0.80 2.67
C PRO A 48 -17.17 -1.43 2.75
N ASN A 49 -17.77 -1.48 3.94
CA ASN A 49 -19.14 -1.97 4.17
C ASN A 49 -20.24 -0.99 3.75
N HIS A 50 -19.88 0.17 3.22
CA HIS A 50 -20.78 1.15 2.61
C HIS A 50 -20.32 1.51 1.19
N ALA A 51 -19.78 0.53 0.45
CA ALA A 51 -19.24 0.72 -0.90
C ALA A 51 -18.21 1.88 -1.00
N PHE A 52 -17.42 2.06 0.06
CA PHE A 52 -16.45 3.15 0.22
C PHE A 52 -17.08 4.56 0.29
N ALA A 53 -18.39 4.69 0.51
CA ALA A 53 -19.01 5.97 0.84
C ALA A 53 -18.88 6.29 2.34
N ASP A 54 -19.06 7.57 2.68
CA ASP A 54 -19.20 8.01 4.07
C ASP A 54 -20.64 7.77 4.54
N PRO A 55 -20.87 6.95 5.59
CA PRO A 55 -22.22 6.70 6.10
C PRO A 55 -22.80 7.89 6.86
N ARG A 56 -22.00 8.89 7.20
CA ARG A 56 -22.49 10.09 7.88
C ARG A 56 -23.34 10.92 6.93
N ARG A 57 -24.30 11.64 7.50
CA ARG A 57 -25.10 12.62 6.76
C ARG A 57 -24.16 13.66 6.15
N ILE A 58 -24.20 13.78 4.82
CA ILE A 58 -23.59 14.91 4.10
C ILE A 58 -24.27 16.21 4.53
N SER A 59 -23.50 17.31 4.56
CA SER A 59 -23.85 18.60 5.16
C SER A 59 -25.32 18.99 5.02
N PRO A 60 -25.97 19.51 6.09
CA PRO A 60 -27.41 19.78 6.11
C PRO A 60 -27.88 20.92 5.19
N GLY A 61 -26.97 21.58 4.46
CA GLY A 61 -27.24 22.82 3.73
C GLY A 61 -26.97 24.03 4.62
#